data_AF-A0A9D2LX90-F1
#
_entry.id   AF-A0A9D2LX90-F1
#
_cell.length_a   1.000
_cell.length_b   1.000
_cell.length_c   1.000
_cell.angle_alpha   90.00
_cell.angle_beta   90.00
_cell.angle_gamma   90.00
#
_symmetry.space_group_name_H-M   'P 1'
#
loop_
_entity.id
_entity.type
_entity.pdbx_description
1 polymer ?
#
loop_
_entity_poly.entity_id
_entity_poly.type
_entity_poly.pdbx_seq_one_letter_code
_entity_poly.pdbx_strand_id
1 'polypeptide(L)'
;MLRCVDTFSEIPALFPRGVFEFAAWRAYAQAHFGSGASLFEDDMNDCLQTGSYTYERDFLPVLQAVWNHPRLEEMHQSFLAAAKGLSERLVQRFGGGLDADLVLYVGLCNGAGWAATLNGRDAVLLGM
;
A
#
# COMPACT_ATOMS: atom_id res chain seq x y z
N MET A 1 -18.18 -5.73 -6.71
CA MET A 1 -18.48 -5.24 -5.35
C MET A 1 -17.16 -4.88 -4.66
N LEU A 2 -17.17 -3.87 -3.79
CA LEU A 2 -15.94 -3.38 -3.16
C LEU A 2 -15.34 -4.48 -2.29
N ARG A 3 -14.08 -4.84 -2.56
CA ARG A 3 -13.32 -5.81 -1.78
C ARG A 3 -12.24 -5.09 -1.00
N CYS A 4 -12.24 -5.22 0.32
CA CYS A 4 -11.16 -4.71 1.15
C CYS A 4 -10.05 -5.76 1.24
N VAL A 5 -8.83 -5.37 0.90
CA VAL A 5 -7.61 -6.18 1.04
C VAL A 5 -6.75 -5.52 2.11
N ASP A 6 -6.55 -6.22 3.21
CA ASP A 6 -5.80 -5.75 4.36
C ASP A 6 -4.55 -6.60 4.53
N THR A 7 -3.39 -6.00 4.30
CA THR A 7 -2.11 -6.71 4.35
C THR A 7 -1.32 -6.43 5.63
N PHE A 8 -1.94 -5.77 6.62
CA PHE A 8 -1.27 -5.34 7.85
C PHE A 8 -0.52 -6.47 8.58
N SER A 9 -1.11 -7.66 8.61
CA SER A 9 -0.50 -8.83 9.26
C SER A 9 0.81 -9.32 8.61
N GLU A 10 1.10 -8.87 7.39
CA GLU A 10 2.29 -9.26 6.63
C GLU A 10 3.48 -8.30 6.81
N ILE A 11 3.25 -7.12 7.40
CA ILE A 11 4.30 -6.11 7.64
C ILE A 11 5.54 -6.72 8.32
N PRO A 12 5.45 -7.55 9.37
CA PRO A 12 6.65 -8.10 10.03
C PRO A 12 7.58 -8.87 9.08
N ALA A 13 7.05 -9.50 8.04
CA ALA A 13 7.82 -10.28 7.08
C ALA A 13 8.71 -9.40 6.17
N LEU A 14 8.40 -8.10 6.08
CA LEU A 14 9.20 -7.12 5.33
C LEU A 14 10.44 -6.66 6.12
N PHE A 15 10.50 -6.98 7.41
CA PHE A 15 11.54 -6.54 8.34
C PHE A 15 12.25 -7.74 8.99
N PRO A 16 12.86 -8.67 8.22
CA PRO A 16 13.61 -9.77 8.81
C PRO A 16 14.72 -9.22 9.72
N ARG A 17 14.73 -9.67 10.98
CA ARG A 17 15.63 -9.15 12.04
C ARG A 17 15.42 -7.65 12.35
N GLY A 18 14.25 -7.09 12.05
CA GLY A 18 13.88 -5.71 12.33
C GLY A 18 14.38 -4.69 11.29
N VAL A 19 15.00 -5.15 10.19
CA VAL A 19 15.53 -4.28 9.13
C VAL A 19 14.69 -4.44 7.87
N PHE A 20 14.25 -3.33 7.28
CA PHE A 20 13.50 -3.36 6.02
C PHE A 20 14.34 -4.01 4.92
N GLU A 21 13.82 -5.06 4.28
CA GLU A 21 14.48 -5.71 3.15
C GLU A 21 13.66 -5.50 1.86
N PHE A 22 14.24 -4.77 0.91
CA PHE A 22 13.57 -4.44 -0.36
C PHE A 22 13.19 -5.69 -1.17
N ALA A 23 13.99 -6.77 -1.08
CA ALA A 23 13.67 -8.04 -1.73
C ALA A 23 12.42 -8.71 -1.13
N ALA A 24 12.24 -8.60 0.20
CA ALA A 24 11.04 -9.09 0.88
C ALA A 24 9.82 -8.26 0.47
N TRP A 25 9.97 -6.93 0.40
CA TRP A 25 8.93 -6.03 -0.12
C TRP A 25 8.54 -6.37 -1.56
N ARG A 26 9.50 -6.65 -2.45
CA ARG A 26 9.21 -7.03 -3.85
C ARG A 26 8.42 -8.34 -3.94
N ALA A 27 8.79 -9.36 -3.14
CA ALA A 27 8.05 -10.62 -3.10
C ALA A 27 6.61 -10.41 -2.59
N TYR A 28 6.45 -9.58 -1.55
CA TYR A 28 5.16 -9.15 -1.03
C TYR A 28 4.31 -8.42 -2.09
N ALA A 29 4.87 -7.42 -2.76
CA ALA A 29 4.17 -6.66 -3.79
C ALA A 29 3.77 -7.56 -4.96
N GLN A 30 4.63 -8.49 -5.37
CA GLN A 30 4.32 -9.47 -6.42
C GLN A 30 3.16 -10.39 -6.02
N ALA A 31 3.08 -10.81 -4.76
CA ALA A 31 2.02 -11.68 -4.26
C ALA A 31 0.62 -11.01 -4.30
N HIS A 32 0.55 -9.71 -4.00
CA HIS A 32 -0.71 -8.95 -3.96
C HIS A 32 -1.09 -8.31 -5.29
N PHE A 33 -0.11 -7.85 -6.06
CA PHE A 33 -0.33 -7.01 -7.23
C PHE A 33 0.11 -7.65 -8.55
N GLY A 34 0.76 -8.83 -8.52
CA GLY A 34 1.17 -9.53 -9.74
C GLY A 34 2.04 -8.66 -10.64
N SER A 35 1.73 -8.62 -11.95
CA SER A 35 2.43 -7.74 -12.90
C SER A 35 2.26 -6.24 -12.59
N GLY A 36 1.23 -5.86 -11.83
CA GLY A 36 1.03 -4.48 -11.38
C GLY A 36 2.02 -4.01 -10.32
N ALA A 37 2.85 -4.91 -9.77
CA ALA A 37 3.86 -4.54 -8.78
C ALA A 37 4.96 -3.61 -9.35
N SER A 38 5.24 -3.68 -10.66
CA SER A 38 6.27 -2.81 -11.27
C SER A 38 5.92 -1.34 -11.13
N LEU A 39 4.63 -1.01 -11.13
CA LEU A 39 4.10 0.34 -11.02
C LEU A 39 4.72 1.16 -9.87
N PHE A 40 4.92 0.52 -8.71
CA PHE A 40 5.46 1.19 -7.52
C PHE A 40 6.97 1.40 -7.64
N GLU A 41 7.70 0.41 -8.16
CA GLU A 41 9.15 0.50 -8.34
C GLU A 41 9.49 1.46 -9.47
N ASP A 42 8.73 1.45 -10.56
CA ASP A 42 8.91 2.34 -11.71
C ASP A 42 8.79 3.81 -11.26
N ASP A 43 7.75 4.16 -10.48
CA ASP A 43 7.56 5.53 -9.98
C ASP A 43 8.63 5.95 -8.94
N MET A 44 9.06 5.03 -8.07
CA MET A 44 10.24 5.28 -7.22
C MET A 44 11.50 5.53 -8.08
N ASN A 45 11.75 4.69 -9.09
CA ASN A 45 12.90 4.80 -9.97
C ASN A 45 12.88 6.11 -10.76
N ASP A 46 11.72 6.57 -11.22
CA ASP A 46 11.55 7.86 -11.88
C ASP A 46 11.98 9.00 -10.95
N CYS A 47 11.61 8.94 -9.65
CA CYS A 47 12.07 9.90 -8.64
C CYS A 47 13.59 9.87 -8.47
N LEU A 48 14.19 8.68 -8.40
CA LEU A 48 15.65 8.51 -8.25
C LEU A 48 16.42 9.00 -9.48
N GLN A 49 15.89 8.79 -10.69
CA GLN A 49 16.50 9.23 -11.95
C GLN A 49 16.60 10.76 -12.06
N THR A 50 15.76 11.52 -11.33
CA THR A 50 15.89 12.99 -11.27
C THR A 50 17.21 13.45 -10.65
N GLY A 51 17.89 12.58 -9.89
CA GLY A 51 19.08 12.92 -9.12
C GLY A 51 18.81 13.80 -7.89
N SER A 52 17.56 14.20 -7.65
CA SER A 52 17.17 14.99 -6.48
C SER A 52 17.02 14.13 -5.23
N TYR A 53 16.78 12.83 -5.42
CA TYR A 53 16.55 11.85 -4.35
C TYR A 53 17.52 10.66 -4.46
N THR A 54 17.84 10.04 -3.32
CA THR A 54 18.52 8.75 -3.25
C THR A 54 17.75 7.77 -2.39
N TYR A 55 17.88 6.48 -2.68
CA TYR A 55 17.17 5.44 -1.93
C TYR A 55 17.53 5.46 -0.44
N GLU A 56 18.82 5.53 -0.11
CA GLU A 56 19.32 5.45 1.26
C GLU A 56 18.94 6.65 2.12
N ARG A 57 18.80 7.83 1.50
CA ARG A 57 18.52 9.09 2.21
C ARG A 57 17.03 9.35 2.31
N ASP A 58 16.28 9.12 1.24
CA ASP A 58 14.92 9.64 1.11
C ASP A 58 13.84 8.55 1.23
N PHE A 59 14.15 7.30 0.88
CA PHE A 59 13.18 6.19 0.89
C PHE A 59 13.38 5.25 2.07
N LEU A 60 14.61 4.72 2.22
CA LEU A 60 14.92 3.72 3.23
C LEU A 60 14.58 4.16 4.66
N PRO A 61 14.84 5.41 5.11
CA PRO A 61 14.49 5.81 6.48
C PRO A 61 12.98 5.79 6.74
N VAL A 62 12.17 6.14 5.74
CA VAL A 62 10.70 6.13 5.86
C VAL A 62 10.19 4.70 5.89
N LEU A 63 10.66 3.86 4.96
CA LEU A 63 10.33 2.43 4.91
C LEU A 63 10.73 1.70 6.21
N GLN A 64 11.94 1.98 6.71
CA GLN A 64 12.46 1.41 7.95
C GLN A 64 11.62 1.81 9.18
N ALA A 65 10.99 2.97 9.15
CA ALA A 65 10.20 3.49 10.26
C ALA A 65 8.81 2.84 10.37
N VAL A 66 8.25 2.26 9.28
CA VAL A 66 6.88 1.73 9.24
C VAL A 66 6.62 0.74 10.38
N TRP A 67 7.41 -0.33 10.49
CA TRP A 67 7.14 -1.43 11.43
C TRP A 67 7.20 -0.99 12.90
N ASN A 68 8.10 -0.06 13.23
CA ASN A 68 8.27 0.43 14.60
C ASN A 68 7.51 1.74 14.86
N HIS A 69 6.66 2.18 13.92
CA HIS A 69 5.94 3.44 14.09
C HIS A 69 4.94 3.30 15.25
N PRO A 70 4.97 4.19 16.26
CA PRO A 70 4.19 4.02 17.50
C PRO A 70 2.66 4.07 17.27
N ARG A 71 2.24 4.58 16.12
CA ARG A 71 0.82 4.70 15.72
C ARG A 71 0.41 3.71 14.62
N LEU A 72 1.26 2.73 14.30
CA LEU A 72 0.99 1.75 13.24
C LEU A 72 -0.33 1.01 13.50
N GLU A 73 -0.52 0.50 14.72
CA GLU A 73 -1.76 -0.15 15.14
C GLU A 73 -2.96 0.80 15.13
N GLU A 74 -2.80 2.04 15.62
CA GLU A 74 -3.88 3.05 15.62
C GLU A 74 -4.36 3.37 14.19
N MET A 75 -3.44 3.47 13.25
CA MET A 75 -3.75 3.69 11.83
C MET A 75 -4.47 2.47 11.23
N HIS A 76 -4.07 1.25 11.57
CA HIS A 76 -4.78 0.04 11.14
C HIS A 76 -6.21 -0.03 11.68
N GLN A 77 -6.40 0.25 12.97
CA GLN A 77 -7.74 0.32 13.56
C GLN A 77 -8.60 1.41 12.90
N SER A 78 -8.00 2.53 12.54
CA SER A 78 -8.69 3.60 11.79
C SER A 78 -9.12 3.14 10.39
N PHE A 79 -8.27 2.39 9.69
CA PHE A 79 -8.61 1.77 8.41
C PHE A 79 -9.78 0.80 8.55
N LEU A 80 -9.72 -0.12 9.53
CA LEU A 80 -10.80 -1.09 9.78
C LEU A 80 -12.13 -0.39 10.07
N ALA A 81 -12.11 0.66 10.89
CA ALA A 81 -13.30 1.44 11.20
C ALA A 81 -13.88 2.15 9.96
N ALA A 82 -13.02 2.72 9.11
CA ALA A 82 -13.44 3.39 7.87
C ALA A 82 -13.96 2.39 6.82
N ALA A 83 -13.34 1.22 6.70
CA ALA A 83 -13.71 0.17 5.76
C ALA A 83 -15.00 -0.56 6.17
N LYS A 84 -15.28 -0.67 7.48
CA LYS A 84 -16.48 -1.35 8.01
C LYS A 84 -17.75 -0.74 7.43
N GLY A 85 -18.53 -1.55 6.71
CA GLY A 85 -19.81 -1.13 6.12
C GLY A 85 -19.67 -0.18 4.92
N LEU A 86 -18.48 -0.02 4.36
CA LEU A 86 -18.22 0.96 3.30
C LEU A 86 -18.97 0.60 2.01
N SER A 87 -18.98 -0.68 1.62
CA SER A 87 -19.69 -1.14 0.42
C SER A 87 -21.19 -0.82 0.48
N GLU A 88 -21.83 -1.06 1.63
CA GLU A 88 -23.25 -0.78 1.86
C GLU A 88 -23.52 0.72 1.81
N ARG A 89 -22.67 1.53 2.44
CA ARG A 89 -22.79 3.00 2.40
C ARG A 89 -22.66 3.54 0.98
N LEU A 90 -21.76 2.99 0.16
CA LEU A 90 -21.63 3.37 -1.24
C LEU A 90 -22.90 3.07 -2.03
N VAL A 91 -23.46 1.87 -1.88
CA VAL A 91 -24.73 1.47 -2.52
C VAL A 91 -25.87 2.40 -2.10
N GLN A 92 -26.02 2.66 -0.79
CA GLN A 92 -27.06 3.53 -0.26
C GLN A 92 -26.94 4.98 -0.78
N ARG A 93 -25.71 5.47 -0.94
CA ARG A 93 -25.47 6.87 -1.32
C ARG A 93 -25.54 7.12 -2.82
N PHE A 94 -25.06 6.17 -3.63
CA PHE A 94 -24.87 6.35 -5.07
C PHE A 94 -25.81 5.48 -5.92
N GLY A 95 -26.65 4.64 -5.31
CA GLY A 95 -27.60 3.76 -6.01
C GLY A 95 -26.94 2.59 -6.74
N GLY A 96 -25.63 2.38 -6.56
CA GLY A 96 -24.85 1.33 -7.17
C GLY A 96 -23.62 0.98 -6.33
N GLY A 97 -23.15 -0.26 -6.46
CA GLY A 97 -21.91 -0.70 -5.81
C GLY A 97 -20.69 -0.25 -6.58
N LEU A 98 -19.56 -0.10 -5.88
CA LEU A 98 -18.25 0.08 -6.51
C LEU A 98 -17.66 -1.30 -6.83
N ASP A 99 -17.19 -1.53 -8.05
CA ASP A 99 -16.46 -2.75 -8.41
C ASP A 99 -14.95 -2.50 -8.45
N ALA A 100 -14.37 -2.36 -7.27
CA ALA A 100 -12.95 -2.10 -7.09
C ALA A 100 -12.41 -2.86 -5.88
N ASP A 101 -11.10 -2.84 -5.72
CA ASP A 101 -10.41 -3.23 -4.51
C ASP A 101 -10.03 -1.98 -3.69
N LEU A 102 -10.13 -2.05 -2.37
CA LEU A 102 -9.55 -1.08 -1.44
C LEU A 102 -8.41 -1.79 -0.70
N VAL A 103 -7.17 -1.41 -0.97
CA VAL A 103 -5.99 -2.13 -0.50
C VAL A 103 -5.22 -1.27 0.51
N LEU A 104 -5.05 -1.76 1.74
CA LEU A 104 -4.07 -1.24 2.69
C LEU A 104 -2.76 -2.01 2.54
N TYR A 105 -1.67 -1.31 2.22
CA TYR A 105 -0.38 -1.93 1.89
C TYR A 105 0.82 -1.08 2.35
N VAL A 106 2.01 -1.69 2.42
CA VAL A 106 3.26 -0.93 2.65
C VAL A 106 3.73 -0.36 1.31
N GLY A 107 3.63 0.97 1.16
CA GLY A 107 4.03 1.67 -0.05
C GLY A 107 5.53 1.99 -0.10
N LEU A 108 6.01 2.48 -1.24
CA LEU A 108 7.40 2.96 -1.42
C LEU A 108 7.56 4.46 -1.18
N CYS A 109 6.67 5.09 -0.40
CA CYS A 109 6.77 6.51 0.00
C CYS A 109 6.82 7.53 -1.15
N ASN A 110 6.45 7.11 -2.35
CA ASN A 110 6.36 7.89 -3.58
C ASN A 110 4.95 8.48 -3.83
N GLY A 111 3.99 8.20 -2.96
CA GLY A 111 2.66 8.81 -2.98
C GLY A 111 1.82 8.47 -1.75
N ALA A 112 0.84 9.32 -1.43
CA ALA A 112 -0.04 9.15 -0.27
C ALA A 112 -1.20 8.15 -0.48
N GLY A 113 -1.44 7.74 -1.73
CA GLY A 113 -2.47 6.79 -2.13
C GLY A 113 -2.81 6.93 -3.60
N TRP A 114 -3.18 5.82 -4.25
CA TRP A 114 -3.35 5.75 -5.71
C TRP A 114 -4.73 5.20 -6.07
N ALA A 115 -5.28 5.64 -7.20
CA ALA A 115 -6.36 4.96 -7.88
C ALA A 115 -5.81 4.45 -9.23
N ALA A 116 -5.76 3.14 -9.39
CA ALA A 116 -5.13 2.50 -10.55
C ALA A 116 -5.88 1.22 -10.94
N THR A 117 -5.73 0.79 -12.19
CA THR A 117 -6.21 -0.52 -12.63
C THR A 117 -5.07 -1.54 -12.50
N LEU A 118 -5.20 -2.50 -11.58
CA LEU A 118 -4.22 -3.56 -11.34
C LEU A 118 -4.80 -4.90 -11.77
N ASN A 119 -4.08 -5.62 -12.64
CA ASN A 119 -4.51 -6.92 -13.18
C ASN A 119 -5.94 -6.92 -13.75
N GLY A 120 -6.33 -5.82 -14.41
CA GLY A 120 -7.65 -5.66 -15.04
C GLY A 120 -8.79 -5.30 -14.08
N ARG A 121 -8.48 -4.94 -12.83
CA ARG A 121 -9.46 -4.50 -11.83
C ARG A 121 -9.05 -3.16 -11.23
N ASP A 122 -10.03 -2.27 -11.06
CA ASP A 122 -9.79 -0.99 -10.41
C ASP A 122 -9.45 -1.19 -8.92
N ALA A 123 -8.48 -0.46 -8.43
CA ALA A 123 -7.98 -0.53 -7.07
C ALA A 123 -7.70 0.87 -6.53
N VAL A 124 -8.11 1.09 -5.29
CA VAL A 124 -7.70 2.21 -4.45
C VAL A 124 -6.66 1.70 -3.47
N LEU A 125 -5.44 2.23 -3.58
CA LEU A 125 -4.27 1.83 -2.82
C LEU A 125 -4.00 2.86 -1.72
N LEU A 126 -3.98 2.42 -0.47
CA LEU A 126 -3.69 3.23 0.70
C LEU A 126 -2.35 2.76 1.29
N GLY A 127 -1.32 3.60 1.14
CA GLY A 127 0.02 3.31 1.61
C GLY A 127 0.17 3.61 3.11
N MET A 128 0.77 2.67 3.83
CA MET A 128 1.31 2.85 5.18
C MET A 128 2.73 3.41 5.13
#